data_AF-A0A7K4HGX9-F1
#
_entry.id   AF-A0A7K4HGX9-F1
#
_cell.length_a   1.000
_cell.length_b   1.000
_cell.length_c   1.000
_cell.angle_alpha   90.00
_cell.angle_beta   90.00
_cell.angle_gamma   90.00
#
_symmetry.space_group_name_H-M   'P 1'
#
loop_
_entity.id
_entity.type
_entity.pdbx_description
1 polymer ?
#
loop_
_entity_poly.entity_id
_entity_poly.type
_entity_poly.pdbx_seq_one_letter_code
_entity_poly.pdbx_strand_id
1 'polypeptide(L)'
;MSTVGANRCPRCGNDNRVDSFVCAFCGKRLRVEKIENFSIFKRIEEDFTSPARWYVLILWLFTKPNRAFWSINHKRKKAPAYKIMLFNALLYGLMGLAFFSHINILTMPSLSIYRFYIDLAAFIAFFAFGFAVYLIGGVLLIWIFSRGANIAVDFSERLESRFGKEGEEKEKYSEAEMSPFSIYKGGTLHQQQAKKYSMMLCAFAPYLLLTAVKIVIILIGMPNITIPDMDFLVSPFSDPYFTSPVWVVLDVIDAFTIGIWIPILISLSIRELSNSSTFRVLVSSLAIGIIIAVLFYFLRPTFIL
;
A
#
# COMPACT_ATOMS: atom_id res chain seq x y z
N MET A 1 30.93 3.68 -15.89
CA MET A 1 29.87 4.53 -16.50
C MET A 1 29.52 3.93 -17.85
N SER A 2 28.44 3.14 -17.94
CA SER A 2 27.97 2.61 -19.22
C SER A 2 27.27 3.73 -19.99
N THR A 3 27.64 3.93 -21.26
CA THR A 3 26.93 4.80 -22.19
C THR A 3 25.55 4.21 -22.48
N VAL A 4 24.58 4.50 -21.62
CA VAL A 4 23.18 4.14 -21.86
C VAL A 4 22.76 4.91 -23.09
N GLY A 5 22.47 4.21 -24.19
CA GLY A 5 22.01 4.88 -25.40
C GLY A 5 20.79 5.77 -25.12
N ALA A 6 20.63 6.82 -25.93
CA ALA A 6 19.51 7.73 -25.86
C ALA A 6 18.45 7.35 -26.91
N ASN A 7 17.18 7.35 -26.51
CA ASN A 7 16.04 7.31 -27.43
C ASN A 7 15.33 8.66 -27.41
N ARG A 8 15.19 9.27 -28.59
CA ARG A 8 14.63 10.61 -28.73
C ARG A 8 13.11 10.55 -28.75
N CYS A 9 12.44 11.37 -27.95
CA CYS A 9 10.98 11.37 -27.90
C CYS A 9 10.41 11.95 -29.22
N PRO A 10 9.48 11.25 -29.91
CA PRO A 10 8.90 11.75 -31.16
C PRO A 10 7.97 12.95 -30.95
N ARG A 11 7.51 13.22 -29.71
CA ARG A 11 6.61 14.34 -29.41
C ARG A 11 7.36 15.61 -29.01
N CYS A 12 8.39 15.52 -28.16
CA CYS A 12 9.07 16.69 -27.60
C CYS A 12 10.56 16.78 -27.93
N GLY A 13 11.13 15.81 -28.67
CA GLY A 13 12.53 15.84 -29.10
C GLY A 13 13.57 15.59 -27.99
N ASN A 14 13.15 15.46 -26.72
CA ASN A 14 14.07 15.22 -25.62
C ASN A 14 14.59 13.78 -25.61
N ASP A 15 15.84 13.65 -25.21
CA ASP A 15 16.50 12.37 -25.03
C ASP A 15 16.01 11.68 -23.75
N ASN A 16 15.71 10.39 -23.86
CA ASN A 16 15.34 9.53 -22.74
C ASN A 16 16.28 8.31 -22.75
N ARG A 17 16.44 7.65 -21.60
CA ARG A 17 17.16 6.38 -21.55
C ARG A 17 16.54 5.39 -22.54
N VAL A 18 17.35 4.62 -23.27
CA VAL A 18 16.88 3.65 -24.28
C VAL A 18 15.77 2.73 -23.75
N ASP A 19 15.84 2.33 -22.50
CA ASP A 19 14.92 1.42 -21.83
C ASP A 19 13.73 2.11 -21.12
N SER A 20 13.53 3.41 -21.37
CA SER A 20 12.36 4.16 -20.88
C SER A 20 11.10 3.77 -21.63
N PHE A 21 10.01 3.55 -20.89
CA PHE A 21 8.69 3.26 -21.49
C PHE A 21 7.87 4.51 -21.76
N VAL A 22 8.15 5.59 -21.03
CA VAL A 22 7.45 6.87 -21.12
C VAL A 22 8.47 8.00 -21.08
N CYS A 23 8.27 9.01 -21.92
CA CYS A 23 9.09 10.21 -21.90
C CYS A 23 8.93 10.93 -20.57
N ALA A 24 10.04 11.20 -19.88
CA ALA A 24 10.03 11.87 -18.58
C ALA A 24 9.45 13.30 -18.65
N PHE A 25 9.58 13.95 -19.81
CA PHE A 25 9.26 15.37 -20.01
C PHE A 25 7.83 15.62 -20.51
N CYS A 26 7.34 14.83 -21.47
CA CYS A 26 6.02 15.07 -22.07
C CYS A 26 5.01 13.95 -21.80
N GLY A 27 5.41 12.90 -21.06
CA GLY A 27 4.54 11.76 -20.76
C GLY A 27 4.18 10.89 -21.98
N LYS A 28 4.73 11.16 -23.17
CA LYS A 28 4.45 10.35 -24.36
C LYS A 28 5.04 8.95 -24.19
N ARG A 29 4.23 7.94 -24.51
CA ARG A 29 4.65 6.54 -24.52
C ARG A 29 5.69 6.28 -25.61
N LEU A 30 6.76 5.58 -25.22
CA LEU A 30 7.89 5.22 -26.09
C LEU A 30 7.87 3.73 -26.43
N ARG A 31 7.38 2.88 -25.53
CA ARG A 31 7.33 1.42 -25.68
C ARG A 31 6.03 0.85 -25.11
N VAL A 32 5.61 -0.27 -25.66
CA VAL A 32 4.39 -1.00 -25.28
C VAL A 32 4.78 -2.42 -24.86
N GLU A 33 4.29 -2.86 -23.71
CA GLU A 33 4.45 -4.25 -23.28
C GLU A 33 3.16 -5.05 -23.48
N LYS A 34 3.27 -6.36 -23.75
CA LYS A 34 2.10 -7.25 -23.88
C LYS A 34 1.22 -7.22 -22.63
N ILE A 35 1.82 -7.10 -21.44
CA ILE A 35 1.08 -7.03 -20.17
C ILE A 35 0.18 -5.78 -20.07
N GLU A 36 0.48 -4.71 -20.81
CA GLU A 36 -0.32 -3.47 -20.81
C GLU A 36 -1.65 -3.62 -21.57
N ASN A 37 -1.90 -4.77 -22.20
CA ASN A 37 -3.20 -5.14 -22.75
C ASN A 37 -4.24 -5.43 -21.66
N PHE A 38 -3.80 -5.82 -20.46
CA PHE A 38 -4.69 -5.98 -19.32
C PHE A 38 -5.07 -4.62 -18.73
N SER A 39 -6.36 -4.42 -18.45
CA SER A 39 -6.90 -3.13 -17.99
C SER A 39 -6.19 -2.56 -16.77
N ILE A 40 -5.78 -3.42 -15.83
CA ILE A 40 -5.08 -3.04 -14.59
C ILE A 40 -3.68 -2.49 -14.87
N PHE A 41 -3.01 -2.98 -15.91
CA PHE A 41 -1.64 -2.59 -16.26
C PHE A 41 -1.57 -1.58 -17.40
N LYS A 42 -2.69 -1.22 -18.03
CA LYS A 42 -2.73 -0.21 -19.08
C LYS A 42 -2.18 1.13 -18.55
N ARG A 43 -1.22 1.73 -19.28
CA ARG A 43 -0.71 3.08 -18.99
C ARG A 43 -1.71 4.14 -19.42
N ILE A 44 -1.79 5.22 -18.64
CA ILE A 44 -2.66 6.36 -18.93
C ILE A 44 -1.88 7.39 -19.74
N GLU A 45 -2.39 7.74 -20.92
CA GLU A 45 -1.82 8.76 -21.83
C GLU A 45 -2.66 10.04 -21.88
N GLU A 46 -3.63 10.19 -20.96
CA GLU A 46 -4.50 11.36 -20.85
C GLU A 46 -3.71 12.60 -20.44
N ASP A 47 -4.12 13.78 -20.92
CA ASP A 47 -3.56 15.05 -20.44
C ASP A 47 -3.99 15.27 -18.98
N PHE A 48 -3.03 15.62 -18.12
CA PHE A 48 -3.29 15.84 -16.71
C PHE A 48 -4.00 17.19 -16.51
N THR A 49 -5.30 17.15 -16.19
CA THR A 49 -6.12 18.35 -15.96
C THR A 49 -6.12 18.76 -14.48
N SER A 50 -6.39 17.83 -13.58
CA SER A 50 -6.43 18.11 -12.13
C SER A 50 -6.28 16.83 -11.31
N PRO A 51 -5.74 16.93 -10.07
CA PRO A 51 -5.65 15.78 -9.17
C PRO A 51 -7.05 15.38 -8.70
N ALA A 52 -7.32 14.08 -8.65
CA ALA A 52 -8.54 13.60 -8.00
C ALA A 52 -8.49 13.89 -6.49
N ARG A 53 -9.66 14.06 -5.87
CA ARG A 53 -9.77 14.21 -4.41
C ARG A 53 -9.31 12.92 -3.72
N TRP A 54 -8.80 13.05 -2.50
CA TRP A 54 -8.15 11.94 -1.78
C TRP A 54 -9.04 10.69 -1.61
N TYR A 55 -10.35 10.86 -1.41
CA TYR A 55 -11.29 9.75 -1.25
C TYR A 55 -11.57 9.03 -2.59
N VAL A 56 -11.57 9.77 -3.71
CA VAL A 56 -11.68 9.20 -5.06
C VAL A 56 -10.43 8.40 -5.39
N LEU A 57 -9.25 8.89 -4.99
CA LEU A 57 -8.00 8.15 -5.14
C LEU A 57 -8.04 6.83 -4.37
N ILE A 58 -8.55 6.81 -3.13
CA ILE A 58 -8.71 5.57 -2.36
C ILE A 58 -9.64 4.60 -3.10
N LEU A 59 -10.80 5.05 -3.58
CA LEU A 59 -11.74 4.22 -4.33
C LEU A 59 -11.13 3.68 -5.64
N TRP A 60 -10.32 4.48 -6.32
CA TRP A 60 -9.59 4.05 -7.52
C TRP A 60 -8.49 3.05 -7.23
N LEU A 61 -7.89 3.01 -6.05
CA LEU A 61 -6.91 1.97 -5.71
C LEU A 61 -7.54 0.56 -5.75
N PHE A 62 -8.85 0.43 -5.55
CA PHE A 62 -9.58 -0.82 -5.68
C PHE A 62 -10.11 -1.06 -7.10
N THR A 63 -10.65 -0.02 -7.74
CA THR A 63 -11.39 -0.17 -9.00
C THR A 63 -10.56 0.08 -10.26
N LYS A 64 -9.62 1.03 -10.22
CA LYS A 64 -8.78 1.48 -11.36
C LYS A 64 -7.38 1.88 -10.86
N PRO A 65 -6.58 0.91 -10.38
CA PRO A 65 -5.34 1.20 -9.67
C PRO A 65 -4.28 1.88 -10.54
N ASN A 66 -4.21 1.56 -11.84
CA ASN A 66 -3.37 2.30 -12.80
C ASN A 66 -3.67 3.80 -12.82
N ARG A 67 -4.95 4.17 -12.86
CA ARG A 67 -5.37 5.58 -12.84
C ARG A 67 -5.08 6.23 -11.49
N ALA A 68 -5.26 5.51 -10.39
CA ALA A 68 -4.93 5.99 -9.06
C ALA A 68 -3.44 6.33 -8.95
N PHE A 69 -2.54 5.40 -9.29
CA PHE A 69 -1.10 5.62 -9.21
C PHE A 69 -0.62 6.69 -10.19
N TRP A 70 -1.18 6.74 -11.41
CA TRP A 70 -0.91 7.82 -12.35
C TRP A 70 -1.28 9.20 -11.75
N SER A 71 -2.47 9.34 -11.15
CA SER A 71 -2.90 10.60 -10.54
C SER A 71 -2.06 10.97 -9.31
N ILE A 72 -1.75 9.99 -8.45
CA ILE A 72 -0.87 10.16 -7.28
C ILE A 72 0.52 10.62 -7.71
N ASN A 73 1.06 10.08 -8.80
CA ASN A 73 2.38 10.44 -9.32
C ASN A 73 2.47 11.92 -9.72
N HIS A 74 1.37 12.53 -10.17
CA HIS A 74 1.34 13.94 -10.55
C HIS A 74 1.25 14.88 -9.32
N LYS A 75 0.69 14.43 -8.20
CA LYS A 75 0.67 15.19 -6.93
C LYS A 75 1.06 14.33 -5.72
N ARG A 76 2.33 13.90 -5.70
CA ARG A 76 2.87 12.97 -4.68
C ARG A 76 2.81 13.52 -3.26
N LYS A 77 2.92 14.84 -3.11
CA LYS A 77 2.79 15.51 -1.80
C LYS A 77 1.41 15.34 -1.16
N LYS A 78 0.36 15.15 -1.96
CA LYS A 78 -1.03 15.00 -1.51
C LYS A 78 -1.52 13.54 -1.57
N ALA A 79 -0.61 12.58 -1.70
CA ALA A 79 -0.98 11.16 -1.73
C ALA A 79 -1.69 10.76 -0.42
N PRO A 80 -2.73 9.91 -0.49
CA PRO A 80 -3.55 9.55 0.67
C PRO A 80 -2.88 8.52 1.61
N ALA A 81 -1.58 8.27 1.52
CA ALA A 81 -0.88 7.22 2.29
C ALA A 81 -1.13 7.29 3.80
N TYR A 82 -0.92 8.45 4.42
CA TYR A 82 -1.13 8.61 5.85
C TYR A 82 -2.60 8.39 6.25
N LYS A 83 -3.54 8.76 5.37
CA LYS A 83 -4.97 8.53 5.59
C LYS A 83 -5.31 7.04 5.52
N ILE A 84 -4.76 6.33 4.53
CA ILE A 84 -4.90 4.88 4.42
C ILE A 84 -4.37 4.20 5.68
N MET A 85 -3.19 4.58 6.16
CA MET A 85 -2.61 4.05 7.39
C MET A 85 -3.49 4.33 8.62
N LEU A 86 -4.00 5.56 8.77
CA LEU A 86 -4.88 5.93 9.87
C LEU A 86 -6.20 5.16 9.85
N PHE A 87 -6.86 5.05 8.68
CA PHE A 87 -8.09 4.27 8.55
C PHE A 87 -7.87 2.78 8.81
N ASN A 88 -6.73 2.24 8.38
CA ASN A 88 -6.34 0.87 8.69
C ASN A 88 -6.14 0.65 10.20
N ALA A 89 -5.51 1.61 10.90
CA ALA A 89 -5.37 1.56 12.35
C ALA A 89 -6.73 1.66 13.07
N LEU A 90 -7.64 2.52 12.60
CA LEU A 90 -9.02 2.62 13.11
C LEU A 90 -9.77 1.29 12.96
N LEU A 91 -9.65 0.63 11.80
CA LEU A 91 -10.25 -0.69 11.60
C LEU A 91 -9.63 -1.75 12.51
N TYR A 92 -8.33 -1.68 12.81
CA TYR A 92 -7.71 -2.55 13.81
C TYR A 92 -8.30 -2.35 15.21
N GLY A 93 -8.54 -1.10 15.62
CA GLY A 93 -9.26 -0.80 16.86
C GLY A 93 -10.66 -1.42 16.89
N LEU A 94 -11.42 -1.28 15.80
CA LEU A 94 -12.74 -1.90 15.65
C LEU A 94 -12.67 -3.44 15.64
N MET A 95 -11.61 -4.01 15.08
CA MET A 95 -11.34 -5.44 15.14
C MET A 95 -11.07 -5.92 16.57
N GLY A 96 -10.36 -5.12 17.37
CA GLY A 96 -10.22 -5.36 18.81
C GLY A 96 -11.57 -5.42 19.52
N LEU A 97 -12.47 -4.46 19.25
CA LEU A 97 -13.83 -4.48 19.79
C LEU A 97 -14.62 -5.73 19.36
N ALA A 98 -14.50 -6.12 18.09
CA ALA A 98 -15.13 -7.34 17.58
C ALA A 98 -14.62 -8.60 18.26
N PHE A 99 -13.34 -8.67 18.64
CA PHE A 99 -12.84 -9.77 19.46
C PHE A 99 -13.45 -9.74 20.86
N PHE A 100 -13.42 -8.58 21.52
CA PHE A 100 -13.92 -8.44 22.88
C PHE A 100 -15.43 -8.67 23.00
N SER A 101 -16.22 -8.45 21.94
CA SER A 101 -17.66 -8.74 21.96
C SER A 101 -17.99 -10.22 22.17
N HIS A 102 -17.06 -11.13 21.92
CA HIS A 102 -17.22 -12.56 22.20
C HIS A 102 -16.82 -12.96 23.63
N ILE A 103 -16.32 -12.02 24.44
CA ILE A 103 -15.87 -12.27 25.81
C ILE A 103 -16.94 -11.78 26.79
N ASN A 104 -17.63 -12.72 27.42
CA ASN A 104 -18.62 -12.45 28.46
C ASN A 104 -17.97 -12.61 29.84
N ILE A 105 -17.98 -11.55 30.64
CA ILE A 105 -17.44 -11.56 32.00
C ILE A 105 -18.63 -11.69 32.95
N LEU A 106 -18.74 -12.81 33.68
CA LEU A 106 -19.94 -13.09 34.50
C LEU A 106 -20.18 -12.06 35.60
N THR A 107 -19.11 -11.45 36.12
CA THR A 107 -19.16 -10.42 37.16
C THR A 107 -19.53 -9.03 36.64
N MET A 108 -19.63 -8.83 35.32
CA MET A 108 -19.88 -7.52 34.70
C MET A 108 -21.07 -7.55 33.73
N PRO A 109 -22.18 -6.83 34.03
CA PRO A 109 -23.26 -6.65 33.07
C PRO A 109 -22.76 -5.98 31.78
N SER A 110 -23.32 -6.39 30.64
CA SER A 110 -22.94 -5.92 29.30
C SER A 110 -23.10 -4.41 29.10
N LEU A 111 -24.05 -3.78 29.80
CA LEU A 111 -24.33 -2.34 29.73
C LEU A 111 -23.76 -1.54 30.92
N SER A 112 -22.68 -2.04 31.54
CA SER A 112 -22.01 -1.33 32.65
C SER A 112 -20.97 -0.33 32.17
N ILE A 113 -20.77 0.74 32.94
CA ILE A 113 -19.71 1.74 32.71
C ILE A 113 -18.32 1.08 32.74
N TYR A 114 -18.12 0.08 33.60
CA TYR A 114 -16.87 -0.68 33.67
C TYR A 114 -16.58 -1.42 32.36
N ARG A 115 -17.61 -2.04 31.75
CA ARG A 115 -17.46 -2.71 30.46
C ARG A 115 -17.08 -1.72 29.36
N PHE A 116 -17.71 -0.53 29.34
CA PHE A 116 -17.35 0.54 28.41
C PHE A 116 -15.87 0.94 28.51
N TYR A 117 -15.31 1.06 29.72
CA TYR A 117 -13.88 1.37 29.89
C TYR A 117 -12.96 0.26 29.38
N ILE A 118 -13.33 -1.01 29.61
CA ILE A 118 -12.58 -2.16 29.09
C ILE A 118 -12.61 -2.18 27.56
N ASP A 119 -13.78 -2.00 26.95
CA ASP A 119 -13.93 -1.98 25.50
C ASP A 119 -13.17 -0.78 24.89
N LEU A 120 -13.24 0.41 25.50
CA LEU A 120 -12.46 1.57 25.08
C LEU A 120 -10.95 1.34 25.18
N ALA A 121 -10.49 0.72 26.28
CA ALA A 121 -9.09 0.37 26.45
C ALA A 121 -8.63 -0.65 25.40
N ALA A 122 -9.45 -1.67 25.12
CA ALA A 122 -9.19 -2.65 24.06
C ALA A 122 -9.12 -1.97 22.68
N PHE A 123 -10.06 -1.08 22.37
CA PHE A 123 -10.04 -0.30 21.13
C PHE A 123 -8.74 0.51 20.99
N ILE A 124 -8.34 1.26 22.04
CA ILE A 124 -7.14 2.09 22.03
C ILE A 124 -5.88 1.22 21.88
N ALA A 125 -5.80 0.10 22.60
CA ALA A 125 -4.67 -0.83 22.52
C ALA A 125 -4.53 -1.41 21.12
N PHE A 126 -5.62 -1.92 20.52
CA PHE A 126 -5.62 -2.45 19.17
C PHE A 126 -5.39 -1.37 18.11
N PHE A 127 -5.91 -0.16 18.30
CA PHE A 127 -5.63 0.98 17.44
C PHE A 127 -4.14 1.34 17.43
N ALA A 128 -3.53 1.47 18.61
CA ALA A 128 -2.11 1.79 18.76
C ALA A 128 -1.23 0.67 18.19
N PHE A 129 -1.57 -0.59 18.48
CA PHE A 129 -0.90 -1.75 17.91
C PHE A 129 -1.01 -1.77 16.38
N GLY A 130 -2.22 -1.62 15.83
CA GLY A 130 -2.46 -1.54 14.40
C GLY A 130 -1.66 -0.42 13.74
N PHE A 131 -1.65 0.78 14.34
CA PHE A 131 -0.85 1.90 13.85
C PHE A 131 0.64 1.56 13.79
N ALA A 132 1.19 0.97 14.85
CA ALA A 132 2.59 0.56 14.90
C ALA A 132 2.90 -0.53 13.86
N VAL A 133 2.04 -1.55 13.72
CA VAL A 133 2.19 -2.63 12.74
C VAL A 133 2.17 -2.09 11.31
N TYR A 134 1.23 -1.20 10.96
CA TYR A 134 1.17 -0.62 9.63
C TYR A 134 2.35 0.33 9.34
N LEU A 135 2.81 1.08 10.34
CA LEU A 135 3.96 1.96 10.19
C LEU A 135 5.25 1.15 9.98
N ILE A 136 5.58 0.27 10.91
CA ILE A 136 6.82 -0.52 10.90
C ILE A 136 6.79 -1.52 9.74
N GLY A 137 5.70 -2.29 9.63
CA GLY A 137 5.51 -3.28 8.57
C GLY A 137 5.46 -2.63 7.20
N GLY A 138 4.76 -1.51 7.03
CA GLY A 138 4.72 -0.76 5.78
C GLY A 138 6.10 -0.25 5.34
N VAL A 139 6.88 0.32 6.27
CA VAL A 139 8.25 0.78 5.99
C VAL A 139 9.16 -0.40 5.63
N LEU A 140 9.12 -1.49 6.40
CA LEU A 140 9.91 -2.69 6.16
C LEU A 140 9.60 -3.30 4.80
N LEU A 141 8.32 -3.51 4.49
CA LEU A 141 7.89 -4.07 3.21
C LEU A 141 8.31 -3.17 2.04
N ILE A 142 8.10 -1.86 2.13
CA ILE A 142 8.57 -0.92 1.10
C ILE A 142 10.07 -1.04 0.89
N TRP A 143 10.84 -1.18 1.96
CA TRP A 143 12.28 -1.39 1.87
C TRP A 143 12.63 -2.68 1.10
N ILE A 144 12.00 -3.81 1.43
CA ILE A 144 12.23 -5.10 0.75
C ILE A 144 11.81 -5.00 -0.74
N PHE A 145 10.61 -4.50 -1.03
CA PHE A 145 10.13 -4.35 -2.41
C PHE A 145 11.03 -3.42 -3.24
N SER A 146 11.55 -2.36 -2.62
CA SER A 146 12.51 -1.46 -3.28
C SER A 146 13.82 -2.15 -3.62
N ARG A 147 14.30 -3.05 -2.76
CA ARG A 147 15.49 -3.87 -3.05
C ARG A 147 15.25 -4.82 -4.21
N GLY A 148 14.08 -5.48 -4.25
CA GLY A 148 13.68 -6.28 -5.40
C GLY A 148 13.61 -5.49 -6.69
N ALA A 149 13.02 -4.30 -6.64
CA ALA A 149 12.93 -3.41 -7.79
C ALA A 149 14.29 -2.91 -8.27
N ASN A 150 15.25 -2.71 -7.37
CA ASN A 150 16.63 -2.38 -7.74
C ASN A 150 17.27 -3.51 -8.53
N ILE A 151 17.10 -4.76 -8.10
CA ILE A 151 17.64 -5.93 -8.83
C ILE A 151 16.98 -6.08 -10.20
N ALA A 152 15.67 -5.78 -10.31
CA ALA A 152 14.91 -6.02 -11.54
C ALA A 152 15.08 -4.90 -12.59
N VAL A 153 15.15 -3.64 -12.16
CA VAL A 153 15.07 -2.47 -13.04
C VAL A 153 15.92 -1.26 -12.61
N ASP A 154 16.88 -1.42 -11.70
CA ASP A 154 17.72 -0.30 -11.20
C ASP A 154 16.88 0.87 -10.65
N PHE A 155 15.85 0.53 -9.87
CA PHE A 155 14.82 1.47 -9.42
C PHE A 155 15.35 2.75 -8.77
N SER A 156 16.32 2.66 -7.87
CA SER A 156 16.97 3.80 -7.21
C SER A 156 17.64 4.73 -8.20
N GLU A 157 18.43 4.20 -9.13
CA GLU A 157 19.14 5.00 -10.13
C GLU A 157 18.15 5.72 -11.07
N ARG A 158 17.09 5.03 -11.49
CA ARG A 158 16.03 5.63 -12.29
C ARG A 158 15.32 6.75 -11.55
N LEU A 159 15.03 6.55 -10.26
CA LEU A 159 14.33 7.50 -9.42
C LEU A 159 15.19 8.77 -9.20
N GLU A 160 16.48 8.61 -8.94
CA GLU A 160 17.45 9.72 -8.86
C GLU A 160 17.59 10.44 -10.21
N SER A 161 17.73 9.71 -11.32
CA SER A 161 17.85 10.32 -12.64
C SER A 161 16.63 11.16 -13.04
N ARG A 162 15.44 10.78 -12.55
CA ARG A 162 14.18 11.45 -12.88
C ARG A 162 13.87 12.61 -11.94
N PHE A 163 14.16 12.45 -10.66
CA PHE A 163 13.72 13.37 -9.61
C PHE A 163 14.86 14.06 -8.85
N GLY A 164 16.12 13.81 -9.20
CA GLY A 164 17.28 14.32 -8.45
C GLY A 164 17.48 13.56 -7.13
N LYS A 165 18.51 13.93 -6.39
CA LYS A 165 18.76 13.37 -5.05
C LYS A 165 17.82 14.00 -4.02
N GLU A 166 17.45 13.23 -2.99
CA GLU A 166 16.68 13.77 -1.87
C GLU A 166 17.51 14.83 -1.13
N GLY A 167 16.97 16.05 -1.01
CA GLY A 167 17.62 17.17 -0.33
C GLY A 167 18.10 18.31 -1.25
N GLU A 168 18.15 18.10 -2.57
CA GLU A 168 18.41 19.19 -3.51
C GLU A 168 17.14 20.06 -3.66
N GLU A 169 17.24 21.35 -3.32
CA GLU A 169 16.18 22.31 -3.58
C GLU A 169 16.02 22.50 -5.09
N LYS A 170 14.95 21.93 -5.64
CA LYS A 170 14.53 22.25 -7.00
C LYS A 170 13.87 23.61 -7.03
N GLU A 171 14.26 24.43 -8.00
CA GLU A 171 13.61 25.71 -8.29
C GLU A 171 12.08 25.52 -8.32
N LYS A 172 11.40 26.19 -7.39
CA LYS A 172 9.93 26.22 -7.33
C LYS A 172 9.45 27.23 -8.35
N TYR A 173 9.14 26.77 -9.56
CA TYR A 173 8.42 27.57 -10.54
C TYR A 173 6.99 27.84 -10.06
N SER A 174 6.48 29.04 -10.33
CA SER A 174 5.14 29.47 -9.91
C SER A 174 4.06 28.65 -10.61
N GLU A 175 2.94 28.34 -9.94
CA GLU A 175 1.77 27.69 -10.59
C GLU A 175 1.24 28.50 -11.80
N ALA A 176 1.51 29.81 -11.85
CA ALA A 176 1.18 30.67 -12.99
C ALA A 176 2.06 30.44 -14.23
N GLU A 177 3.29 29.93 -14.05
CA GLU A 177 4.21 29.58 -15.15
C GLU A 177 3.89 28.21 -15.76
N MET A 178 3.02 27.43 -15.11
CA MET A 178 2.50 26.14 -15.57
C MET A 178 1.36 26.31 -16.58
N SER A 179 1.51 27.25 -17.53
CA SER A 179 0.48 27.50 -18.53
C SER A 179 0.30 26.25 -19.42
N PRO A 180 -0.92 25.95 -19.88
CA PRO A 180 -1.17 24.89 -20.86
C PRO A 180 -0.51 25.16 -22.23
N PHE A 181 0.15 26.32 -22.40
CA PHE A 181 0.91 26.70 -23.58
C PHE A 181 2.44 26.65 -23.37
N SER A 182 2.91 26.34 -22.15
CA SER A 182 4.33 26.07 -21.93
C SER A 182 4.72 24.78 -22.67
N ILE A 183 5.85 24.83 -23.39
CA ILE A 183 6.42 23.67 -24.11
C ILE A 183 6.72 22.52 -23.12
N TYR A 184 6.87 22.85 -21.84
CA TYR A 184 7.05 21.94 -20.71
C TYR A 184 5.72 21.48 -20.09
N LYS A 185 4.80 20.94 -20.89
CA LYS A 185 3.54 20.34 -20.38
C LYS A 185 3.71 19.24 -19.32
N GLY A 186 4.90 18.65 -19.15
CA GLY A 186 5.21 17.71 -18.06
C GLY A 186 6.14 18.26 -16.97
N GLY A 187 6.34 19.59 -16.88
CA GLY A 187 7.17 20.23 -15.85
C GLY A 187 6.73 19.93 -14.40
N THR A 188 5.47 19.56 -14.18
CA THR A 188 4.94 19.21 -12.85
C THR A 188 5.58 17.94 -12.26
N LEU A 189 6.01 16.99 -13.09
CA LEU A 189 6.65 15.75 -12.64
C LEU A 189 8.11 15.95 -12.22
N HIS A 190 8.84 16.83 -12.91
CA HIS A 190 10.26 17.09 -12.64
C HIS A 190 10.49 18.01 -11.43
N GLN A 191 9.52 18.85 -11.06
CA GLN A 191 9.64 19.76 -9.92
C GLN A 191 9.33 19.12 -8.56
N GLN A 192 8.69 17.95 -8.55
CA GLN A 192 8.32 17.28 -7.30
C GLN A 192 9.36 16.22 -6.92
N GLN A 193 9.76 16.22 -5.65
CA GLN A 193 10.51 15.12 -5.05
C GLN A 193 9.80 13.79 -5.27
N ALA A 194 10.58 12.72 -5.35
CA ALA A 194 10.07 11.38 -5.64
C ALA A 194 9.06 10.87 -4.60
N LYS A 195 9.15 11.33 -3.34
CA LYS A 195 8.27 10.94 -2.21
C LYS A 195 7.88 9.45 -2.26
N LYS A 196 8.90 8.60 -2.46
CA LYS A 196 8.78 7.16 -2.74
C LYS A 196 7.88 6.45 -1.73
N TYR A 197 8.12 6.68 -0.44
CA TYR A 197 7.35 6.06 0.65
C TYR A 197 5.87 6.44 0.59
N SER A 198 5.56 7.72 0.37
CA SER A 198 4.17 8.19 0.30
C SER A 198 3.38 7.54 -0.85
N MET A 199 4.04 7.29 -1.98
CA MET A 199 3.38 6.65 -3.12
C MET A 199 3.24 5.14 -2.91
N MET A 200 4.30 4.47 -2.47
CA MET A 200 4.28 3.03 -2.24
C MET A 200 3.38 2.64 -1.05
N LEU A 201 3.24 3.50 -0.03
CA LEU A 201 2.31 3.25 1.08
C LEU A 201 0.84 3.18 0.62
N CYS A 202 0.49 3.84 -0.49
CA CYS A 202 -0.86 3.72 -1.05
C CYS A 202 -1.17 2.30 -1.57
N ALA A 203 -0.15 1.48 -1.85
CA ALA A 203 -0.33 0.10 -2.26
C ALA A 203 -0.85 -0.81 -1.14
N PHE A 204 -0.84 -0.35 0.12
CA PHE A 204 -1.43 -1.06 1.27
C PHE A 204 -2.92 -0.76 1.47
N ALA A 205 -3.56 -0.05 0.55
CA ALA A 205 -5.01 0.16 0.56
C ALA A 205 -5.85 -1.13 0.65
N PRO A 206 -5.47 -2.29 0.07
CA PRO A 206 -6.21 -3.54 0.19
C PRO A 206 -6.53 -3.94 1.64
N TYR A 207 -5.65 -3.60 2.58
CA TYR A 207 -5.90 -3.87 4.00
C TYR A 207 -7.12 -3.14 4.56
N LEU A 208 -7.56 -2.03 3.98
CA LEU A 208 -8.77 -1.34 4.44
C LEU A 208 -10.00 -2.22 4.23
N LEU A 209 -10.13 -2.76 3.02
CA LEU A 209 -11.24 -3.64 2.67
C LEU A 209 -11.16 -4.93 3.46
N LEU A 210 -9.96 -5.52 3.56
CA LEU A 210 -9.81 -6.83 4.16
C LEU A 210 -9.89 -6.80 5.67
N THR A 211 -9.40 -5.76 6.34
CA THR A 211 -9.63 -5.60 7.78
C THR A 211 -11.13 -5.45 8.06
N ALA A 212 -11.87 -4.71 7.22
CA ALA A 212 -13.33 -4.63 7.35
C ALA A 212 -14.02 -5.99 7.17
N VAL A 213 -13.61 -6.79 6.18
CA VAL A 213 -14.13 -8.16 5.98
C VAL A 213 -13.77 -9.06 7.17
N LYS A 214 -12.55 -8.96 7.69
CA LYS A 214 -12.09 -9.71 8.87
C LYS A 214 -12.92 -9.41 10.11
N ILE A 215 -13.27 -8.15 10.35
CA ILE A 215 -14.16 -7.76 11.44
C ILE A 215 -15.49 -8.52 11.33
N VAL A 216 -16.09 -8.57 10.14
CA VAL A 216 -17.35 -9.30 9.92
C VAL A 216 -17.18 -10.80 10.16
N ILE A 217 -16.08 -11.40 9.68
CA ILE A 217 -15.78 -12.81 9.92
C ILE A 217 -15.62 -13.10 11.42
N ILE A 218 -14.93 -12.23 12.15
CA ILE A 218 -14.73 -12.37 13.60
C ILE A 218 -16.09 -12.33 14.31
N LEU A 219 -16.90 -11.31 14.05
CA LEU A 219 -18.22 -11.11 14.68
C LEU A 219 -19.17 -12.30 14.51
N ILE A 220 -19.06 -13.03 13.40
CA ILE A 220 -19.96 -14.17 13.09
C ILE A 220 -19.33 -15.50 13.50
N GLY A 221 -18.03 -15.65 13.28
CA GLY A 221 -17.35 -16.94 13.34
C GLY A 221 -16.73 -17.27 14.69
N MET A 222 -16.35 -16.28 15.50
CA MET A 222 -15.65 -16.55 16.76
C MET A 222 -16.59 -17.12 17.83
N PRO A 223 -16.14 -18.13 18.60
CA PRO A 223 -16.93 -18.68 19.68
C PRO A 223 -17.01 -17.68 20.84
N ASN A 224 -18.14 -17.66 21.55
CA ASN A 224 -18.28 -16.87 22.76
C ASN A 224 -17.60 -17.60 23.93
N ILE A 225 -16.84 -16.87 24.74
CA ILE A 225 -16.24 -17.37 25.98
C ILE A 225 -16.86 -16.69 27.17
N THR A 226 -17.07 -17.45 28.24
CA THR A 226 -17.53 -16.94 29.53
C THR A 226 -16.41 -17.06 30.54
N ILE A 227 -15.95 -15.92 31.05
CA ILE A 227 -14.90 -15.86 32.03
C ILE A 227 -15.54 -15.56 33.39
N PRO A 228 -15.31 -16.41 34.42
CA PRO A 228 -15.93 -16.24 35.73
C PRO A 228 -15.43 -15.03 36.49
N ASP A 229 -14.17 -14.62 36.30
CA ASP A 229 -13.61 -13.42 36.92
C ASP A 229 -12.45 -12.83 36.09
N MET A 230 -11.98 -11.62 36.40
CA MET A 230 -10.91 -10.91 35.64
C MET A 230 -9.52 -11.59 35.66
N ASP A 231 -9.41 -12.81 36.18
CA ASP A 231 -8.19 -13.60 36.28
C ASP A 231 -7.80 -14.28 34.94
N PHE A 232 -7.81 -13.48 33.86
CA PHE A 232 -7.56 -13.85 32.47
C PHE A 232 -6.17 -14.49 32.21
N LEU A 233 -5.26 -14.41 33.18
CA LEU A 233 -3.84 -14.78 33.02
C LEU A 233 -3.52 -16.26 33.26
N VAL A 234 -4.47 -17.07 33.77
CA VAL A 234 -4.12 -18.39 34.33
C VAL A 234 -4.29 -19.57 33.35
N SER A 235 -4.99 -19.43 32.21
CA SER A 235 -5.14 -20.55 31.25
C SER A 235 -5.51 -20.13 29.80
N PRO A 236 -4.66 -19.41 29.06
CA PRO A 236 -5.02 -18.93 27.72
C PRO A 236 -4.83 -19.97 26.59
N PHE A 237 -4.19 -21.12 26.82
CA PHE A 237 -3.72 -21.99 25.74
C PHE A 237 -4.61 -23.21 25.39
N SER A 238 -5.63 -23.50 26.21
CA SER A 238 -6.57 -24.61 25.97
C SER A 238 -7.98 -24.16 25.60
N ASP A 239 -8.19 -22.84 25.45
CA ASP A 239 -9.50 -22.28 25.17
C ASP A 239 -9.89 -22.51 23.70
N PRO A 240 -11.10 -23.06 23.40
CA PRO A 240 -11.64 -23.16 22.03
C PRO A 240 -11.61 -21.85 21.26
N TYR A 241 -11.53 -20.70 21.94
CA TYR A 241 -11.35 -19.38 21.34
C TYR A 241 -10.03 -19.23 20.56
N PHE A 242 -8.90 -19.70 21.11
CA PHE A 242 -7.59 -19.56 20.48
C PHE A 242 -7.27 -20.68 19.49
N THR A 243 -7.99 -21.80 19.57
CA THR A 243 -7.87 -22.94 18.63
C THR A 243 -8.91 -22.90 17.50
N SER A 244 -9.73 -21.85 17.43
CA SER A 244 -10.80 -21.70 16.44
C SER A 244 -10.25 -21.73 15.00
N PRO A 245 -10.88 -22.48 14.07
CA PRO A 245 -10.48 -22.50 12.66
C PRO A 245 -10.68 -21.14 11.96
N VAL A 246 -11.42 -20.21 12.59
CA VAL A 246 -11.56 -18.83 12.09
C VAL A 246 -10.21 -18.16 11.94
N TRP A 247 -9.25 -18.42 12.83
CA TRP A 247 -7.90 -17.85 12.73
C TRP A 247 -7.21 -18.24 11.43
N VAL A 248 -7.34 -19.51 11.01
CA VAL A 248 -6.79 -19.99 9.73
C VAL A 248 -7.40 -19.24 8.55
N VAL A 249 -8.71 -18.97 8.56
CA VAL A 249 -9.37 -18.19 7.52
C VAL A 249 -8.83 -16.77 7.47
N LEU A 250 -8.67 -16.11 8.63
CA LEU A 250 -8.10 -14.77 8.73
C LEU A 250 -6.65 -14.71 8.24
N ASP A 251 -5.85 -15.75 8.53
CA ASP A 251 -4.45 -15.86 8.13
C ASP A 251 -4.30 -16.08 6.62
N VAL A 252 -5.15 -16.92 6.03
CA VAL A 252 -5.17 -17.16 4.58
C VAL A 252 -5.51 -15.87 3.82
N ILE A 253 -6.47 -15.08 4.33
CA ILE A 253 -6.81 -13.78 3.75
C ILE A 253 -5.59 -12.84 3.76
N ASP A 254 -4.85 -12.76 4.87
CA ASP A 254 -3.62 -11.94 4.93
C ASP A 254 -2.56 -12.43 3.93
N ALA A 255 -2.34 -13.75 3.87
CA ALA A 255 -1.37 -14.35 2.97
C ALA A 255 -1.66 -14.01 1.50
N PHE A 256 -2.92 -14.08 1.06
CA PHE A 256 -3.30 -13.66 -0.30
C PHE A 256 -3.10 -12.16 -0.54
N THR A 257 -3.35 -11.34 0.48
CA THR A 257 -3.18 -9.89 0.39
C THR A 257 -1.73 -9.50 0.17
N ILE A 258 -0.84 -10.08 1.00
CA ILE A 258 0.61 -9.85 0.96
C ILE A 258 1.24 -10.51 -0.27
N GLY A 259 0.75 -11.71 -0.63
CA GLY A 259 1.32 -12.52 -1.71
C GLY A 259 0.94 -12.06 -3.11
N ILE A 260 -0.25 -11.46 -3.28
CA ILE A 260 -0.79 -11.16 -4.61
C ILE A 260 -1.19 -9.68 -4.73
N TRP A 261 -2.09 -9.19 -3.87
CA TRP A 261 -2.72 -7.88 -4.10
C TRP A 261 -1.75 -6.72 -3.89
N ILE A 262 -1.05 -6.69 -2.75
CA ILE A 262 -0.05 -5.65 -2.45
C ILE A 262 1.06 -5.63 -3.51
N PRO A 263 1.66 -6.77 -3.91
CA PRO A 263 2.65 -6.82 -4.99
C PRO A 263 2.17 -6.20 -6.30
N ILE A 264 0.93 -6.45 -6.72
CA ILE A 264 0.37 -5.85 -7.94
C ILE A 264 0.34 -4.32 -7.82
N LEU A 265 -0.16 -3.79 -6.71
CA LEU A 265 -0.24 -2.34 -6.50
C LEU A 265 1.14 -1.68 -6.33
N ILE A 266 2.06 -2.34 -5.62
CA ILE A 266 3.45 -1.91 -5.49
C ILE A 266 4.13 -1.85 -6.86
N SER A 267 3.85 -2.83 -7.72
CA SER A 267 4.41 -2.86 -9.08
C SER A 267 3.95 -1.67 -9.91
N LEU A 268 2.66 -1.31 -9.82
CA LEU A 268 2.13 -0.11 -10.44
C LEU A 268 2.79 1.15 -9.87
N SER A 269 2.94 1.25 -8.55
CA SER A 269 3.63 2.37 -7.91
C SER A 269 5.07 2.54 -8.41
N ILE A 270 5.85 1.46 -8.42
CA ILE A 270 7.26 1.46 -8.85
C ILE A 270 7.36 1.82 -10.33
N ARG A 271 6.49 1.24 -11.17
CA ARG A 271 6.43 1.53 -12.61
C ARG A 271 6.18 3.01 -12.87
N GLU A 272 5.18 3.59 -12.20
CA GLU A 272 4.84 5.01 -12.38
C GLU A 272 5.97 5.93 -11.88
N LEU A 273 6.67 5.56 -10.81
CA LEU A 273 7.82 6.31 -10.30
C LEU A 273 9.04 6.23 -11.23
N SER A 274 9.34 5.06 -11.78
CA SER A 274 10.59 4.81 -12.51
C SER A 274 10.48 4.76 -14.03
N ASN A 275 9.28 4.85 -14.59
CA ASN A 275 9.01 4.66 -16.03
C ASN A 275 9.64 3.37 -16.60
N SER A 276 9.69 2.32 -15.78
CA SER A 276 10.34 1.04 -16.09
C SER A 276 9.35 0.00 -16.64
N SER A 277 9.87 -1.19 -16.93
CA SER A 277 9.10 -2.36 -17.39
C SER A 277 8.10 -2.80 -16.32
N THR A 278 6.82 -2.88 -16.68
CA THR A 278 5.75 -3.38 -15.79
C THR A 278 5.98 -4.85 -15.48
N PHE A 279 6.33 -5.64 -16.51
CA PHE A 279 6.50 -7.09 -16.36
C PHE A 279 7.64 -7.45 -15.41
N ARG A 280 8.82 -6.84 -15.58
CA ARG A 280 9.98 -7.14 -14.72
C ARG A 280 9.71 -6.80 -13.25
N VAL A 281 9.12 -5.62 -13.01
CA VAL A 281 8.76 -5.18 -11.65
C VAL A 281 7.67 -6.07 -11.04
N LEU A 282 6.70 -6.50 -11.85
CA LEU A 282 5.63 -7.38 -11.37
C LEU A 282 6.17 -8.74 -10.94
N VAL A 283 7.02 -9.37 -11.74
CA VAL A 283 7.63 -10.66 -11.40
C VAL A 283 8.45 -10.54 -10.12
N SER A 284 9.31 -9.50 -9.99
CA SER A 284 10.10 -9.31 -8.77
C SER A 284 9.22 -9.05 -7.54
N SER A 285 8.14 -8.28 -7.70
CA SER A 285 7.24 -7.97 -6.58
C SER A 285 6.42 -9.19 -6.17
N LEU A 286 5.91 -9.98 -7.12
CA LEU A 286 5.18 -11.21 -6.80
C LEU A 286 6.08 -12.24 -6.10
N ALA A 287 7.32 -12.42 -6.58
CA ALA A 287 8.28 -13.33 -5.94
C ALA A 287 8.52 -12.93 -4.47
N ILE A 288 8.79 -11.64 -4.22
CA ILE A 288 8.96 -11.11 -2.85
C ILE A 288 7.69 -11.26 -2.03
N GLY A 289 6.54 -10.89 -2.59
CA GLY A 289 5.25 -10.99 -1.91
C GLY A 289 4.94 -12.41 -1.47
N ILE A 290 5.15 -13.40 -2.35
CA ILE A 290 4.93 -14.81 -2.05
C ILE A 290 5.88 -15.29 -0.94
N ILE A 291 7.18 -14.98 -1.03
CA ILE A 291 8.15 -15.35 0.01
C ILE A 291 7.74 -14.76 1.37
N ILE A 292 7.38 -13.48 1.39
CA ILE A 292 6.95 -12.80 2.61
C ILE A 292 5.65 -13.41 3.14
N ALA A 293 4.67 -13.67 2.28
CA ALA A 293 3.40 -14.29 2.67
C ALA A 293 3.62 -15.68 3.31
N VAL A 294 4.50 -16.49 2.71
CA VAL A 294 4.90 -17.80 3.24
C VAL A 294 5.57 -17.65 4.62
N LEU A 295 6.54 -16.74 4.74
CA LEU A 295 7.21 -16.48 6.02
C LEU A 295 6.23 -16.05 7.10
N PHE A 296 5.35 -15.08 6.81
CA PHE A 296 4.37 -14.61 7.78
C PHE A 296 3.34 -15.67 8.14
N TYR A 297 2.93 -16.51 7.19
CA TYR A 297 1.99 -17.59 7.42
C TYR A 297 2.57 -18.64 8.38
N PHE A 298 3.81 -19.08 8.16
CA PHE A 298 4.47 -20.07 9.03
C PHE A 298 4.94 -19.52 10.38
N LEU A 299 5.12 -18.20 10.50
CA LEU A 299 5.43 -17.56 11.78
C LEU A 299 4.19 -17.36 12.67
N ARG A 300 2.98 -17.74 12.21
CA ARG A 300 1.77 -17.57 13.01
C ARG A 300 1.72 -18.59 14.16
N PRO A 301 1.29 -18.16 15.37
CA PRO A 301 1.09 -19.06 16.50
C PRO A 301 0.17 -20.25 16.20
N THR A 302 -0.79 -20.08 15.29
CA THR A 302 -1.75 -21.10 14.85
C THR A 302 -1.12 -22.37 14.26
N PHE A 303 0.13 -22.30 13.77
CA PHE A 303 0.86 -23.46 13.24
C PHE A 303 2.03 -23.90 14.12
N ILE A 304 2.34 -23.13 15.17
CA ILE A 304 3.43 -23.42 16.11
C ILE A 304 2.91 -24.15 17.36
N LEU A 305 1.60 -24.04 17.63
CA LEU A 305 0.86 -24.74 18.67
C LEU A 305 0.23 -26.04 18.13
#